data_AF-A0A6M0C8U4-F1
#
_entry.id   AF-A0A6M0C8U4-F1
#
_cell.length_a   1.000
_cell.length_b   1.000
_cell.length_c   1.000
_cell.angle_alpha   90.00
_cell.angle_beta   90.00
_cell.angle_gamma   90.00
#
_symmetry.space_group_name_H-M   'P 1'
#
loop_
_entity.id
_entity.type
_entity.pdbx_description
1 polymer ?
#
loop_
_entity_poly.entity_id
_entity_poly.type
_entity_poly.pdbx_seq_one_letter_code
_entity_poly.pdbx_strand_id
1 'polypeptide(L)'
;QRLDGFEMTRRLRQMPQLKNVVVIASSASVLEQDQFECLDAGCDDFLPKPIDMEKMLVCLQKYLQLEWVYESQNHGNPVFPNRVSQELVAPPEEVLLKIYEAAKIGDIQAIEKEAETIKILDSRYSSFANRLLELAAEFEDKQIMKLVEVHLNN
;
A
#
# COMPACT_ATOMS: atom_id res chain seq x y z
N GLN A 1 8.28 2.34 38.21
CA GLN A 1 7.90 3.40 37.25
C GLN A 1 7.87 2.78 35.86
N ARG A 2 6.82 3.03 35.09
CA ARG A 2 6.73 2.58 33.70
C ARG A 2 7.52 3.59 32.86
N LEU A 3 8.56 3.13 32.16
CA LEU A 3 9.31 3.98 31.24
C LEU A 3 8.39 4.36 30.07
N ASP A 4 8.37 5.63 29.72
CA ASP A 4 7.66 6.11 28.54
C ASP A 4 8.44 5.80 27.25
N GLY A 5 7.72 5.56 26.15
CA GLY A 5 8.30 5.17 24.87
C GLY A 5 9.24 6.23 24.29
N PHE A 6 8.91 7.51 24.43
CA PHE A 6 9.76 8.60 23.93
C PHE A 6 11.07 8.72 24.71
N GLU A 7 11.01 8.57 26.03
CA GLU A 7 12.21 8.54 26.87
C GLU A 7 13.09 7.32 26.57
N MET A 8 12.47 6.17 26.26
CA MET A 8 13.19 4.99 25.79
C MET A 8 13.93 5.29 24.47
N THR A 9 13.26 5.89 23.48
CA THR A 9 13.87 6.23 22.19
C THR A 9 15.05 7.20 22.38
N ARG A 10 14.90 8.25 23.18
CA ARG A 10 15.98 9.20 23.47
C ARG A 10 17.21 8.49 24.05
N ARG A 11 17.02 7.53 24.96
CA ARG A 11 18.12 6.73 25.52
C ARG A 11 18.77 5.81 24.48
N LEU A 12 17.99 5.19 23.60
CA LEU A 12 18.53 4.39 22.49
C LEU A 12 19.43 5.23 21.58
N ARG A 13 19.04 6.48 21.28
CA ARG A 13 19.83 7.40 20.46
C ARG A 13 21.14 7.84 21.12
N GLN A 14 21.22 7.82 22.45
CA GLN A 14 22.44 8.12 23.20
C GLN A 14 23.42 6.93 23.26
N MET A 15 22.97 5.70 22.96
CA MET A 15 23.82 4.51 22.97
C MET A 15 24.52 4.33 21.60
N PRO A 16 25.86 4.45 21.50
CA PRO A 16 26.56 4.40 20.21
C PRO A 16 26.28 3.16 19.37
N GLN A 17 26.04 2.02 20.03
CA GLN A 17 25.74 0.74 19.40
C GLN A 17 24.28 0.58 18.95
N LEU A 18 23.35 1.40 19.46
CA LEU A 18 21.91 1.35 19.12
C LEU A 18 21.40 2.61 18.43
N LYS A 19 22.21 3.67 18.34
CA LYS A 19 21.77 4.98 17.83
C LYS A 19 21.15 4.94 16.43
N ASN A 20 21.53 3.95 15.60
CA ASN A 20 21.07 3.77 14.23
C ASN A 20 20.01 2.66 14.09
N VAL A 21 19.57 2.02 15.18
CA VAL A 21 18.49 1.03 15.13
C VAL A 21 17.20 1.74 14.73
N VAL A 22 16.47 1.19 13.77
CA VAL A 22 15.20 1.76 13.34
C VAL A 22 14.16 1.60 14.45
N VAL A 23 13.51 2.71 14.83
CA VAL A 23 12.46 2.79 15.85
C VAL A 23 11.18 3.31 15.20
N ILE A 24 10.15 2.47 15.14
CA ILE A 24 8.82 2.86 14.66
C ILE A 24 7.91 2.99 15.88
N ALA A 25 7.38 4.19 16.11
CA ALA A 25 6.45 4.46 17.20
C ALA A 25 5.06 3.92 16.87
N SER A 26 4.30 3.51 17.90
CA SER A 26 2.90 3.15 17.71
C SER A 26 2.01 3.58 18.87
N SER A 27 1.02 4.42 18.57
CA SER A 27 0.13 5.06 19.54
C SER A 27 -1.35 4.83 19.20
N ALA A 28 -2.21 4.79 20.21
CA ALA A 28 -3.67 4.79 20.04
C ALA A 28 -4.23 6.19 19.74
N SER A 29 -3.45 7.23 20.04
CA SER A 29 -3.77 8.60 19.66
C SER A 29 -3.01 8.95 18.37
N VAL A 30 -3.73 9.56 17.43
CA VAL A 30 -3.22 9.93 16.09
C VAL A 30 -3.15 11.44 15.92
N LEU A 31 -3.17 12.18 17.03
CA LEU A 31 -3.03 13.63 17.01
C LEU A 31 -1.70 13.99 16.34
N GLU A 32 -1.69 15.04 15.53
CA GLU A 32 -0.46 15.52 14.87
C GLU A 32 0.67 15.73 15.89
N GLN A 33 0.31 16.22 17.08
CA GLN A 33 1.25 16.42 18.18
C GLN A 33 1.99 15.12 18.59
N ASP A 34 1.31 13.97 18.61
CA ASP A 34 1.94 12.69 18.95
C ASP A 34 2.96 12.26 17.88
N GLN A 35 2.69 12.58 16.61
CA GLN A 35 3.62 12.32 15.51
C GLN A 35 4.85 13.23 15.62
N PHE A 36 4.66 14.52 15.90
CA PHE A 36 5.77 15.43 16.13
C PHE A 36 6.62 15.02 17.33
N GLU A 37 6.00 14.66 18.45
CA GLU A 37 6.72 14.24 19.67
C GLU A 37 7.53 12.95 19.45
N CYS A 38 7.01 12.01 18.66
CA CYS A 38 7.76 10.79 18.35
C CYS A 38 8.99 11.05 17.47
N LEU A 39 8.87 11.95 16.49
CA LEU A 39 9.98 12.33 15.61
C LEU A 39 11.04 13.11 16.39
N ASP A 40 10.63 14.03 17.28
CA ASP A 40 11.54 14.77 18.16
C ASP A 40 12.29 13.84 19.13
N ALA A 41 11.61 12.81 19.65
CA ALA A 41 12.25 11.77 20.46
C ALA A 41 13.28 10.93 19.68
N GLY A 42 13.28 11.03 18.36
CA GLY A 42 14.19 10.35 17.45
C GLY A 42 13.65 9.07 16.84
N CYS A 43 12.32 8.86 16.80
CA CYS A 43 11.72 7.77 16.04
C CYS A 43 11.89 8.00 14.53
N ASP A 44 11.97 6.92 13.76
CA ASP A 44 12.11 6.95 12.31
C ASP A 44 10.75 6.99 11.61
N ASP A 45 9.72 6.40 12.22
CA ASP A 45 8.37 6.36 11.65
C ASP A 45 7.29 6.22 12.73
N PHE A 46 6.03 6.32 12.32
CA PHE A 46 4.86 6.22 13.18
C PHE A 46 3.75 5.35 12.57
N LEU A 47 3.19 4.44 13.37
CA LEU A 47 2.04 3.61 12.99
C LEU A 47 0.90 3.74 14.02
N PRO A 48 -0.28 4.25 13.63
CA PRO A 48 -1.41 4.35 14.54
C PRO A 48 -1.91 2.96 14.97
N LYS A 49 -2.53 2.88 16.14
CA LYS A 49 -3.23 1.67 16.61
C LYS A 49 -4.73 1.78 16.30
N PRO A 50 -5.38 0.68 15.87
CA PRO A 50 -4.82 -0.64 15.61
C PRO A 50 -3.86 -0.61 14.40
N ILE A 51 -2.79 -1.40 14.46
CA ILE A 51 -1.76 -1.41 13.42
C ILE A 51 -2.34 -2.02 12.15
N ASP A 52 -2.32 -1.24 11.08
CA ASP A 52 -2.59 -1.68 9.72
C ASP A 52 -1.41 -2.52 9.21
N MET A 53 -1.70 -3.76 8.82
CA MET A 53 -0.69 -4.73 8.40
C MET A 53 0.01 -4.32 7.10
N GLU A 54 -0.69 -3.71 6.15
CA GLU A 54 -0.09 -3.27 4.89
C GLU A 54 0.90 -2.13 5.14
N LYS A 55 0.50 -1.15 5.96
CA LYS A 55 1.39 -0.04 6.36
C LYS A 55 2.61 -0.54 7.13
N MET A 56 2.44 -1.55 7.98
CA MET A 56 3.57 -2.17 8.67
C MET A 56 4.53 -2.85 7.69
N LEU A 57 4.02 -3.61 6.71
CA LEU A 57 4.86 -4.27 5.69
C LEU A 57 5.61 -3.24 4.83
N VAL A 58 4.98 -2.12 4.46
CA VAL A 58 5.64 -1.01 3.76
C VAL A 58 6.77 -0.41 4.59
N CYS A 59 6.55 -0.20 5.90
CA CYS A 59 7.60 0.29 6.80
C CYS A 59 8.78 -0.69 6.87
N LEU A 60 8.51 -1.98 7.04
CA LEU A 60 9.55 -3.01 7.07
C LEU A 60 10.32 -3.04 5.74
N GLN A 61 9.63 -2.98 4.61
CA GLN A 61 10.25 -2.92 3.29
C GLN A 61 11.20 -1.73 3.16
N LYS A 62 10.74 -0.53 3.54
CA LYS A 62 11.50 0.73 3.49
C LYS A 62 12.76 0.66 4.35
N TYR A 63 12.66 0.20 5.59
CA TYR A 63 13.76 0.30 6.56
C TYR A 63 14.74 -0.87 6.52
N LEU A 64 14.26 -2.06 6.17
CA LEU A 64 15.09 -3.25 6.04
C LEU A 64 15.52 -3.52 4.59
N GLN A 65 15.08 -2.68 3.64
CA GLN A 65 15.35 -2.83 2.21
C GLN A 65 14.95 -4.21 1.70
N LEU A 66 13.78 -4.68 2.16
CA LEU A 66 13.29 -6.01 1.81
C LEU A 66 12.70 -6.02 0.41
N GLU A 67 12.80 -7.18 -0.22
CA GLU A 67 12.01 -7.51 -1.39
C GLU A 67 11.05 -8.62 -0.98
N TRP A 68 9.75 -8.34 -1.04
CA TRP A 68 8.74 -9.32 -0.65
C TRP A 68 8.62 -10.39 -1.72
N VAL A 69 8.97 -11.63 -1.36
CA VAL A 69 8.67 -12.80 -2.17
C VAL A 69 7.29 -13.30 -1.76
N TYR A 70 6.29 -12.93 -2.54
CA TYR A 70 4.96 -13.50 -2.39
C TYR A 70 4.97 -14.91 -2.98
N GLU A 71 4.31 -15.85 -2.30
CA GLU A 71 4.15 -17.20 -2.85
C GLU A 71 3.46 -17.09 -4.19
N SER A 72 4.25 -17.29 -5.24
CA SER A 72 3.75 -17.43 -6.59
C SER A 72 3.07 -18.78 -6.62
N GLN A 73 1.79 -18.83 -6.95
CA GLN A 73 1.22 -20.05 -7.50
C GLN A 73 1.96 -20.28 -8.85
N ASN A 74 3.09 -20.99 -8.77
CA ASN A 74 4.08 -21.45 -9.78
C ASN A 74 3.47 -21.72 -11.19
N HIS A 75 4.07 -21.42 -12.37
CA HIS A 75 5.45 -21.56 -12.86
C HIS A 75 5.69 -20.75 -14.17
N GLY A 76 6.90 -20.21 -14.40
CA GLY A 76 7.39 -19.96 -15.77
C GLY A 76 8.36 -18.80 -16.03
N ASN A 77 9.65 -19.02 -15.78
CA ASN A 77 10.87 -18.27 -16.18
C ASN A 77 11.28 -16.98 -15.44
N PRO A 78 12.55 -16.91 -14.97
CA PRO A 78 13.11 -15.71 -14.34
C PRO A 78 13.63 -14.76 -15.42
N VAL A 79 13.04 -13.56 -15.50
CA VAL A 79 13.66 -12.42 -16.18
C VAL A 79 13.81 -11.30 -15.17
N PHE A 80 15.04 -11.12 -14.68
CA PHE A 80 15.51 -9.88 -14.09
C PHE A 80 16.41 -9.17 -15.12
N PRO A 81 16.77 -7.90 -14.96
CA PRO A 81 16.04 -6.77 -14.39
C PRO A 81 15.97 -5.64 -15.43
N ASN A 82 14.80 -5.08 -15.67
CA ASN A 82 14.75 -3.70 -16.16
C ASN A 82 13.61 -2.99 -15.46
N ARG A 83 13.94 -1.85 -14.84
CA ARG A 83 12.97 -0.86 -14.36
C ARG A 83 12.27 -0.31 -15.60
N VAL A 84 11.31 -1.06 -16.12
CA VAL A 84 10.32 -0.52 -17.03
C VAL A 84 9.22 0.00 -16.11
N SER A 85 8.83 1.25 -16.33
CA SER A 85 7.55 1.82 -15.91
C SER A 85 6.54 0.69 -15.69
N GLN A 86 5.92 0.58 -14.51
CA GLN A 86 4.75 -0.28 -14.34
C GLN A 86 3.67 0.27 -15.28
N GLU A 87 3.74 -0.10 -16.56
CA GLU A 87 2.69 0.16 -17.52
C GLU A 87 1.48 -0.56 -16.97
N LEU A 88 0.50 0.23 -16.53
CA LEU A 88 -0.83 -0.26 -16.19
C LEU A 88 -1.39 -0.93 -17.45
N VAL A 89 -1.20 -2.24 -17.55
CA VAL A 89 -1.81 -3.02 -18.61
C VAL A 89 -3.30 -3.05 -18.31
N ALA A 90 -4.10 -2.43 -19.17
CA ALA A 90 -5.55 -2.42 -19.00
C ALA A 90 -6.15 -3.79 -19.35
N PRO A 91 -7.13 -4.28 -18.57
CA PRO A 91 -7.88 -5.50 -18.89
C PRO A 91 -8.72 -5.32 -20.17
N PRO A 92 -9.26 -6.41 -20.73
CA PRO A 92 -10.12 -6.35 -21.91
C PRO A 92 -11.28 -5.35 -21.75
N GLU A 93 -11.69 -4.73 -22.86
CA GLU A 93 -12.74 -3.71 -22.92
C GLU A 93 -14.04 -4.15 -22.23
N GLU A 94 -14.40 -5.43 -22.35
CA GLU A 94 -15.60 -5.99 -21.70
C GLU A 94 -15.57 -5.83 -20.17
N VAL A 95 -14.39 -5.94 -19.56
CA VAL A 95 -14.24 -5.79 -18.10
C VAL A 95 -14.20 -4.31 -17.72
N LEU A 96 -13.53 -3.48 -18.52
CA LEU A 96 -13.52 -2.03 -18.34
C LEU A 96 -14.93 -1.45 -18.36
N LEU A 97 -15.79 -1.90 -19.28
CA LEU A 97 -17.19 -1.48 -19.35
C LEU A 97 -17.97 -1.85 -18.08
N LYS A 98 -17.80 -3.07 -17.55
CA LYS A 98 -18.46 -3.50 -16.30
C LYS A 98 -18.02 -2.64 -15.12
N ILE A 99 -16.73 -2.33 -15.01
CA ILE A 99 -16.19 -1.47 -13.95
C ILE A 99 -16.70 -0.04 -14.09
N TYR A 100 -16.78 0.49 -15.32
CA TYR A 100 -17.32 1.82 -15.58
C TYR A 100 -18.79 1.95 -15.21
N GLU A 101 -19.61 0.96 -15.59
CA GLU A 101 -21.02 0.90 -15.22
C GLU A 101 -21.21 0.82 -13.71
N ALA A 102 -20.44 -0.04 -13.04
CA ALA A 102 -20.46 -0.19 -11.59
C ALA A 102 -20.08 1.13 -10.87
N ALA A 103 -19.03 1.81 -11.33
CA ALA A 103 -18.62 3.11 -10.78
C ALA A 103 -19.68 4.21 -10.99
N LYS A 104 -20.41 4.16 -12.11
CA LYS A 104 -21.49 5.12 -12.40
C LYS A 104 -22.69 4.97 -11.48
N ILE A 105 -22.98 3.76 -11.01
CA ILE A 105 -24.10 3.46 -10.10
C ILE A 105 -23.65 3.37 -8.63
N GLY A 106 -22.35 3.51 -8.34
CA GLY A 106 -21.78 3.43 -6.98
C GLY A 106 -21.72 2.00 -6.42
N ASP A 107 -21.67 0.98 -7.29
CA ASP A 107 -21.60 -0.43 -6.89
C ASP A 107 -20.14 -0.86 -6.64
N ILE A 108 -19.65 -0.52 -5.45
CA ILE A 108 -18.28 -0.83 -5.01
C ILE A 108 -18.03 -2.34 -4.95
N GLN A 109 -19.05 -3.13 -4.56
CA GLN A 109 -18.91 -4.58 -4.49
C GLN A 109 -18.69 -5.19 -5.88
N ALA A 110 -19.36 -4.66 -6.91
CA ALA A 110 -19.11 -5.07 -8.28
C ALA A 110 -17.71 -4.68 -8.75
N ILE A 111 -17.20 -3.49 -8.39
CA ILE A 111 -15.84 -3.04 -8.74
C ILE A 111 -14.79 -3.95 -8.11
N GLU A 112 -14.89 -4.23 -6.81
CA GLU A 112 -13.97 -5.12 -6.09
C GLU A 112 -13.97 -6.52 -6.69
N LYS A 113 -15.15 -7.05 -7.00
CA LYS A 113 -15.31 -8.36 -7.62
C LYS A 113 -14.64 -8.41 -9.00
N GLU A 114 -14.80 -7.39 -9.83
CA GLU A 114 -14.16 -7.36 -11.15
C GLU A 114 -12.64 -7.16 -11.05
N ALA A 115 -12.16 -6.36 -10.09
CA ALA A 115 -10.74 -6.21 -9.82
C ALA A 115 -10.08 -7.53 -9.39
N GLU A 116 -10.74 -8.32 -8.53
CA GLU A 116 -10.29 -9.67 -8.18
C GLU A 116 -10.38 -10.64 -9.36
N THR A 117 -11.40 -10.51 -10.20
CA THR A 117 -11.57 -11.36 -11.39
C THR A 117 -10.42 -11.15 -12.39
N ILE A 118 -10.01 -9.91 -12.66
CA ILE A 118 -8.91 -9.64 -13.59
C ILE A 118 -7.54 -10.04 -13.04
N LYS A 119 -7.34 -10.00 -11.71
CA LYS A 119 -6.14 -10.57 -11.07
C LYS A 119 -6.00 -12.06 -11.37
N ILE A 120 -7.11 -12.80 -11.33
CA ILE A 120 -7.15 -14.24 -11.60
C ILE A 120 -6.99 -14.51 -13.10
N LEU A 121 -7.49 -13.61 -13.97
CA LEU A 121 -7.42 -13.76 -15.42
C LEU A 121 -6.00 -13.68 -15.96
N ASP A 122 -5.23 -12.67 -15.53
CA ASP A 122 -3.82 -12.52 -15.90
C ASP A 122 -3.06 -11.66 -14.89
N SER A 123 -1.92 -12.19 -14.42
CA SER A 123 -1.00 -11.50 -13.51
C SER A 123 -0.58 -10.10 -13.96
N ARG A 124 -0.59 -9.81 -15.27
CA ARG A 124 -0.26 -8.49 -15.84
C ARG A 124 -1.26 -7.40 -15.47
N TYR A 125 -2.50 -7.76 -15.16
CA TYR A 125 -3.53 -6.81 -14.73
C TYR A 125 -3.48 -6.47 -13.23
N SER A 126 -2.59 -7.11 -12.46
CA SER A 126 -2.53 -6.95 -11.00
C SER A 126 -2.32 -5.50 -10.57
N SER A 127 -1.49 -4.74 -11.29
CA SER A 127 -1.28 -3.32 -11.00
C SER A 127 -2.54 -2.48 -11.23
N PHE A 128 -3.30 -2.78 -12.28
CA PHE A 128 -4.57 -2.12 -12.57
C PHE A 128 -5.66 -2.49 -11.56
N ALA A 129 -5.75 -3.77 -11.20
CA ALA A 129 -6.67 -4.26 -10.19
C ALA A 129 -6.40 -3.66 -8.80
N ASN A 130 -5.13 -3.62 -8.38
CA ASN A 130 -4.77 -3.03 -7.09
C ASN A 130 -5.11 -1.55 -7.03
N ARG A 131 -4.90 -0.82 -8.15
CA ARG A 131 -5.29 0.59 -8.23
C ARG A 131 -6.82 0.77 -8.17
N LEU A 132 -7.59 -0.12 -8.79
CA LEU A 132 -9.04 -0.11 -8.69
C LEU A 132 -9.53 -0.36 -7.26
N LEU A 133 -8.95 -1.35 -6.58
CA LEU A 133 -9.28 -1.67 -5.19
C LEU A 133 -8.95 -0.52 -4.23
N GLU A 134 -7.81 0.15 -4.43
CA GLU A 134 -7.43 1.33 -3.65
C GLU A 134 -8.46 2.46 -3.82
N LEU A 135 -8.84 2.77 -5.06
CA LEU A 135 -9.84 3.81 -5.33
C LEU A 135 -11.25 3.42 -4.84
N ALA A 136 -11.59 2.13 -4.90
CA ALA A 136 -12.86 1.61 -4.40
C ALA A 136 -12.94 1.70 -2.87
N ALA A 137 -11.85 1.40 -2.17
CA ALA A 137 -11.76 1.54 -0.71
C ALA A 137 -11.89 2.99 -0.23
N GLU A 138 -11.39 3.94 -1.02
CA GLU A 138 -11.49 5.38 -0.75
C GLU A 138 -12.80 6.01 -1.29
N PHE A 139 -13.72 5.22 -1.86
CA PHE A 139 -14.99 5.69 -2.44
C PHE A 139 -14.78 6.77 -3.54
N GLU A 140 -13.69 6.66 -4.29
CA GLU A 140 -13.27 7.63 -5.30
C GLU A 140 -13.86 7.33 -6.70
N ASP A 141 -15.18 7.23 -6.79
CA ASP A 141 -15.92 6.82 -8.00
C ASP A 141 -15.53 7.63 -9.26
N LYS A 142 -15.29 8.94 -9.09
CA LYS A 142 -14.87 9.83 -10.18
C LYS A 142 -13.49 9.49 -10.72
N GLN A 143 -12.58 9.06 -9.86
CA GLN A 143 -11.23 8.67 -10.25
C GLN A 143 -11.24 7.30 -10.93
N ILE A 144 -12.10 6.38 -10.48
CA ILE A 144 -12.32 5.08 -11.12
C ILE A 144 -12.82 5.27 -12.56
N MET A 145 -13.85 6.11 -12.75
CA MET A 145 -14.37 6.42 -14.09
C MET A 145 -13.28 7.01 -14.98
N LYS A 146 -12.51 7.99 -14.48
CA LYS A 146 -11.41 8.61 -15.24
C LYS A 146 -10.31 7.61 -15.61
N LEU A 147 -9.96 6.71 -14.69
CA LEU A 147 -8.96 5.67 -14.91
C LEU A 147 -9.39 4.73 -16.05
N VAL A 148 -10.67 4.33 -16.05
CA VAL A 148 -11.23 3.46 -17.08
C VAL A 148 -11.37 4.18 -18.43
N GLU A 149 -11.86 5.42 -18.44
CA GLU A 149 -12.03 6.22 -19.67
C GLU A 149 -10.72 6.46 -20.43
N VAL A 150 -9.61 6.63 -19.73
CA VAL A 150 -8.28 6.78 -20.35
C VAL A 150 -7.88 5.54 -21.16
N HIS A 151 -8.34 4.36 -20.76
CA HIS A 151 -8.00 3.09 -21.40
C HIS A 151 -9.07 2.58 -22.36
N LEU A 152 -10.30 3.10 -22.31
CA LEU A 152 -11.35 2.86 -23.31
C LEU A 152 -11.17 3.71 -24.59
N ASN A 153 -10.49 4.85 -24.48
CA ASN A 153 -10.29 5.80 -25.60
C ASN A 153 -8.94 5.64 -26.32
N ASN A 154 -8.16 4.59 -26.01
CA ASN A 154 -6.81 4.32 -26.52
C ASN A 154 -6.79 3.01 -27.30
#